data_AF-A0A819MB69-F1
#
_entry.id   AF-A0A819MB69-F1
#
_cell.length_a   1.000
_cell.length_b   1.000
_cell.length_c   1.000
_cell.angle_alpha   90.00
_cell.angle_beta   90.00
_cell.angle_gamma   90.00
#
_symmetry.space_group_name_H-M   'P 1'
#
loop_
_entity.id
_entity.type
_entity.pdbx_description
1 polymer ?
#
loop_
_entity_poly.entity_id
_entity_poly.type
_entity_poly.pdbx_seq_one_letter_code
_entity_poly.pdbx_strand_id
1 'polypeptide(L)'
;MFQVQTESLISDLRQTMANDFTLSFSTIRKTTQSNALLNGQLTNYALYQLSGSIYTNAAPYEYGDCSCGSSATCISQSKIMDYYSGTIYLYVPGIYIGCYIIESLLQSDLRCFYNQSCIDELQPFLASFSQMNVSALDKSLLVRFVENSTVQEMMDELMIETWNSSI
;
A
#
# COMPACT_ATOMS: atom_id res chain seq x y z
N MET A 1 -16.66 20.49 -35.37
CA MET A 1 -16.36 21.55 -34.38
C MET A 1 -16.83 21.14 -32.98
N PHE A 2 -18.12 20.84 -32.77
CA PHE A 2 -18.63 20.37 -31.48
C PHE A 2 -17.91 19.11 -30.93
N GLN A 3 -17.75 18.07 -31.76
CA GLN A 3 -17.09 16.83 -31.34
C GLN A 3 -15.63 17.04 -30.86
N VAL A 4 -14.86 17.85 -31.57
CA VAL A 4 -13.47 18.19 -31.18
C VAL A 4 -13.44 18.94 -29.84
N GLN A 5 -14.39 19.84 -29.60
CA GLN A 5 -14.51 20.54 -28.32
C GLN A 5 -14.89 19.58 -27.18
N THR A 6 -15.79 18.63 -27.44
CA THR A 6 -16.17 17.59 -26.47
C THR A 6 -14.99 16.67 -26.14
N GLU A 7 -14.24 16.21 -27.14
CA GLU A 7 -13.06 15.36 -26.95
C GLU A 7 -11.95 16.09 -26.17
N SER A 8 -11.69 17.36 -26.48
CA SER A 8 -10.74 18.20 -25.74
C SER A 8 -11.16 18.35 -24.28
N LEU A 9 -12.43 18.66 -24.02
CA LEU A 9 -12.95 18.81 -22.65
C LEU A 9 -12.82 17.52 -21.84
N ILE A 10 -13.13 16.37 -22.45
CA ILE A 10 -12.99 15.06 -21.80
C ILE A 10 -11.52 14.77 -21.48
N SER A 11 -10.61 15.07 -22.41
CA SER A 11 -9.17 14.91 -22.19
C SER A 11 -8.68 15.79 -21.02
N ASP A 12 -9.08 17.06 -21.02
CA ASP A 12 -8.70 18.01 -19.97
C ASP A 12 -9.26 17.59 -18.61
N LEU A 13 -10.51 17.11 -18.57
CA LEU A 13 -11.14 16.60 -17.36
C LEU A 13 -10.36 15.41 -16.79
N ARG A 14 -10.02 14.42 -17.63
CA ARG A 14 -9.27 13.23 -17.22
C ARG A 14 -7.92 13.61 -16.60
N GLN A 15 -7.18 14.48 -17.28
CA GLN A 15 -5.86 14.91 -16.80
C GLN A 15 -5.96 15.72 -15.51
N THR A 16 -6.92 16.64 -15.43
CA THR A 16 -7.09 17.50 -14.25
C THR A 16 -7.50 16.68 -13.03
N MET A 17 -8.44 15.73 -13.20
CA MET A 17 -8.85 14.84 -12.11
C MET A 17 -7.69 14.00 -11.57
N ALA A 18 -6.87 13.40 -12.45
CA ALA A 18 -5.71 12.63 -12.03
C ALA A 18 -4.68 13.49 -11.27
N ASN A 19 -4.43 14.71 -11.76
CA ASN A 19 -3.51 15.65 -11.14
C ASN A 19 -4.00 16.10 -9.75
N ASP A 20 -5.27 16.47 -9.62
CA ASP A 20 -5.87 16.93 -8.36
C ASP A 20 -5.89 15.81 -7.32
N PHE A 21 -6.18 14.58 -7.74
CA PHE A 21 -6.10 13.40 -6.89
C PHE A 21 -4.68 13.18 -6.39
N THR A 22 -3.70 13.16 -7.31
CA THR A 22 -2.28 12.96 -6.99
C THR A 22 -1.76 14.05 -6.05
N LEU A 23 -2.16 15.32 -6.27
CA LEU A 23 -1.80 16.44 -5.43
C LEU A 23 -2.39 16.30 -4.01
N SER A 24 -3.67 15.96 -3.92
CA SER A 24 -4.35 15.74 -2.63
C SER A 24 -3.67 14.62 -1.85
N PHE A 25 -3.36 13.53 -2.54
CA PHE A 25 -2.72 12.37 -1.93
C PHE A 25 -1.28 12.66 -1.48
N SER A 26 -0.49 13.35 -2.31
CA SER A 26 0.86 13.83 -1.98
C SER A 26 0.85 14.75 -0.76
N THR A 27 -0.16 15.61 -0.64
CA THR A 27 -0.34 16.49 0.52
C THR A 27 -0.54 15.66 1.79
N ILE A 28 -1.44 14.67 1.78
CA ILE A 28 -1.66 13.78 2.93
C ILE A 28 -0.35 13.09 3.33
N ARG A 29 0.36 12.48 2.38
CA ARG A 29 1.64 11.77 2.64
C ARG A 29 2.67 12.68 3.30
N LYS A 30 2.91 13.85 2.71
CA LYS A 30 3.88 14.83 3.22
C LYS A 30 3.49 15.36 4.59
N THR A 31 2.21 15.71 4.78
CA THR A 31 1.72 16.20 6.07
C THR A 31 1.80 15.12 7.16
N THR A 32 1.53 13.85 6.85
CA THR A 32 1.68 12.74 7.78
C THR A 32 3.13 12.58 8.25
N GLN A 33 4.09 12.62 7.32
CA GLN A 33 5.52 12.56 7.66
C GLN A 33 5.97 13.80 8.45
N SER A 34 5.63 15.00 7.98
CA SER A 34 6.08 16.25 8.61
C SER A 34 5.55 16.43 10.03
N ASN A 35 4.36 15.92 10.33
CA ASN A 35 3.82 15.93 11.70
C ASN A 35 4.31 14.76 12.56
N ALA A 36 5.11 13.84 12.00
CA ALA A 36 5.57 12.63 12.68
C ALA A 36 4.45 11.87 13.41
N LEU A 37 3.27 11.79 12.77
CA LEU A 37 2.09 11.17 13.40
C LEU A 37 2.39 9.71 13.75
N LEU A 38 2.09 9.32 14.98
CA LEU A 38 2.27 7.93 15.41
C LEU A 38 1.29 7.03 14.67
N ASN A 39 1.79 5.98 14.02
CA ASN A 39 0.93 4.99 13.39
C ASN A 39 0.25 4.12 14.46
N GLY A 40 -1.04 3.83 14.32
CA GLY A 40 -1.79 2.98 15.25
C GLY A 40 -1.25 1.55 15.37
N GLN A 41 -0.52 1.07 14.36
CA GLN A 41 0.18 -0.21 14.37
C GLN A 41 1.63 -0.11 14.88
N LEU A 42 2.09 1.08 15.31
CA LEU A 42 3.45 1.35 15.81
C LEU A 42 4.57 0.94 14.84
N THR A 43 4.29 0.92 13.53
CA THR A 43 5.26 0.51 12.51
C THR A 43 6.25 1.62 12.11
N ASN A 44 6.03 2.87 12.56
CA ASN A 44 6.97 3.98 12.39
C ASN A 44 7.79 4.31 13.63
N TYR A 45 7.23 4.17 14.83
CA TYR A 45 7.92 4.44 16.08
C TYR A 45 7.56 3.41 17.14
N ALA A 46 8.58 2.88 17.80
CA ALA A 46 8.42 2.07 18.99
C ALA A 46 8.32 2.98 20.23
N LEU A 47 7.32 2.72 21.06
CA LEU A 47 7.17 3.37 22.35
C LEU A 47 7.72 2.47 23.44
N TYR A 48 8.59 3.01 24.29
CA TYR A 48 9.17 2.26 25.41
C TYR A 48 9.45 3.16 26.60
N GLN A 49 9.51 2.55 27.78
CA GLN A 49 9.83 3.22 29.02
C GLN A 49 11.16 2.67 29.54
N LEU A 50 12.10 3.56 29.84
CA LEU A 50 13.36 3.18 30.47
C LEU A 50 13.12 2.90 31.96
N SER A 51 13.78 1.89 32.50
CA SER A 51 13.67 1.54 33.92
C SER A 51 14.00 2.75 34.80
N GLY A 52 13.08 3.13 35.69
CA GLY A 52 13.22 4.30 36.57
C GLY A 52 12.83 5.65 35.96
N SER A 53 12.45 5.70 34.68
CA SER A 53 11.88 6.89 34.04
C SER A 53 10.37 6.96 34.25
N ILE A 54 9.81 8.15 34.46
CA ILE A 54 8.36 8.40 34.39
C ILE A 54 7.90 8.83 32.98
N TYR A 55 8.84 8.97 32.05
CA TYR A 55 8.58 9.41 30.68
C TYR A 55 8.58 8.23 29.71
N THR A 56 7.64 8.26 28.77
CA THR A 56 7.63 7.42 27.58
C THR A 56 8.58 8.01 26.54
N ASN A 57 9.43 7.17 25.97
CA ASN A 57 10.31 7.53 24.86
C ASN A 57 9.76 6.93 23.57
N ALA A 58 10.07 7.59 22.45
CA ALA A 58 9.80 7.10 21.10
C ALA A 58 11.13 6.94 20.36
N ALA A 59 11.36 5.79 19.74
CA ALA A 59 12.45 5.60 18.78
C ALA A 59 11.86 5.23 17.42
N PRO A 60 12.39 5.78 16.31
CA PRO A 60 11.94 5.40 14.99
C PRO A 60 12.21 3.93 14.74
N TYR A 61 11.29 3.26 14.06
CA TYR A 61 11.49 1.90 13.59
C TYR A 61 12.45 1.92 12.38
N GLU A 62 13.19 0.82 12.19
CA GLU A 62 14.14 0.66 11.10
C GLU A 62 13.75 -0.53 10.22
N TYR A 63 13.72 -0.31 8.91
CA TYR A 63 13.51 -1.34 7.90
C TYR A 63 14.80 -1.49 7.10
N GLY A 64 15.67 -2.41 7.53
CA GLY A 64 17.03 -2.50 7.01
C GLY A 64 17.82 -1.23 7.32
N ASP A 65 18.48 -0.65 6.32
CA ASP A 65 19.26 0.59 6.47
C ASP A 65 18.41 1.87 6.40
N CYS A 66 17.07 1.76 6.46
CA CYS A 66 16.14 2.86 6.33
C CYS A 66 15.39 3.13 7.64
N SER A 67 15.51 4.35 8.18
CA SER A 67 14.86 4.76 9.43
C SER A 67 13.60 5.59 9.18
N CYS A 68 12.53 5.29 9.91
CA CYS A 68 11.29 6.05 9.84
C CYS A 68 11.42 7.50 10.33
N GLY A 69 12.49 7.82 11.09
CA GLY A 69 12.79 9.19 11.50
C GLY A 69 13.37 10.04 10.38
N SER A 70 13.96 9.42 9.35
CA SER A 70 14.56 10.12 8.20
C SER A 70 13.74 10.00 6.92
N SER A 71 13.03 8.88 6.71
CA SER A 71 12.17 8.68 5.55
C SER A 71 10.85 7.99 5.90
N ALA A 72 9.75 8.53 5.39
CA ALA A 72 8.45 7.87 5.48
C ALA A 72 8.32 6.64 4.57
N THR A 73 9.14 6.54 3.52
CA THR A 73 9.01 5.52 2.47
C THR A 73 9.69 4.20 2.83
N CYS A 74 10.32 4.08 4.01
CA CYS A 74 10.98 2.84 4.40
C CYS A 74 9.97 1.69 4.47
N ILE A 75 10.29 0.60 3.79
CA ILE A 75 9.49 -0.62 3.70
C ILE A 75 10.35 -1.87 3.79
N SER A 76 9.71 -2.99 4.11
CA SER A 76 10.25 -4.33 4.03
C SER A 76 9.16 -5.30 3.57
N GLN A 77 9.55 -6.41 2.97
CA GLN A 77 8.63 -7.44 2.51
C GLN A 77 7.80 -7.96 3.69
N SER A 78 6.47 -7.93 3.56
CA SER A 78 5.59 -8.45 4.61
C SER A 78 5.78 -9.95 4.77
N LYS A 79 5.74 -10.39 6.02
CA LYS A 79 5.92 -11.78 6.40
C LYS A 79 5.00 -12.16 7.55
N ILE A 80 4.56 -13.40 7.52
CA ILE A 80 3.92 -14.06 8.65
C ILE A 80 4.98 -14.81 9.42
N MET A 81 5.10 -14.52 10.71
CA MET A 81 6.09 -15.13 11.58
C MET A 81 5.52 -15.41 12.96
N ASP A 82 6.04 -16.44 13.61
CA ASP A 82 5.81 -16.63 15.03
C ASP A 82 6.59 -15.58 15.84
N TYR A 83 5.88 -14.89 16.72
CA TYR A 83 6.44 -13.77 17.48
C TYR A 83 7.56 -14.21 18.45
N TYR A 84 7.43 -15.41 19.04
CA TYR A 84 8.36 -15.85 20.08
C TYR A 84 9.62 -16.52 19.53
N SER A 85 9.47 -17.40 18.54
CA SER A 85 10.58 -18.13 17.93
C SER A 85 11.26 -17.35 16.81
N GLY A 86 10.60 -16.32 16.26
CA GLY A 86 11.09 -15.59 15.09
C GLY A 86 10.99 -16.38 13.79
N THR A 87 10.40 -17.57 13.81
CA THR A 87 10.28 -18.44 12.64
C THR A 87 9.36 -17.79 11.60
N ILE A 88 9.86 -17.66 10.38
CA ILE A 88 9.08 -17.12 9.26
C ILE A 88 8.35 -18.26 8.58
N TYR A 89 7.02 -18.13 8.47
CA TYR A 89 6.18 -19.10 7.79
C TYR A 89 5.96 -18.77 6.33
N LEU A 90 5.77 -17.48 6.03
CA LEU A 90 5.41 -17.01 4.69
C LEU A 90 5.92 -15.59 4.49
N TYR A 91 6.49 -15.31 3.32
CA TYR A 91 6.59 -13.96 2.79
C TYR A 91 5.42 -13.74 1.84
N VAL A 92 4.65 -12.69 2.02
CA VAL A 92 3.42 -12.46 1.23
C VAL A 92 3.77 -11.65 -0.02
N PRO A 93 3.94 -12.25 -1.21
CA PRO A 93 4.47 -11.57 -2.38
C PRO A 93 3.61 -10.36 -2.76
N GLY A 94 4.28 -9.25 -3.07
CA GLY A 94 3.60 -8.01 -3.44
C GLY A 94 3.12 -7.17 -2.27
N ILE A 95 3.07 -7.70 -1.04
CA ILE A 95 2.64 -6.92 0.12
C ILE A 95 3.86 -6.49 0.94
N TYR A 96 3.92 -5.21 1.29
CA TYR A 96 4.97 -4.64 2.13
C TYR A 96 4.41 -4.05 3.43
N ILE A 97 5.29 -3.97 4.41
CA ILE A 97 5.11 -3.26 5.68
C ILE A 97 6.16 -2.16 5.74
N GLY A 98 5.85 -1.05 6.39
CA GLY A 98 6.73 0.10 6.44
C GLY A 98 6.29 1.11 7.50
N CYS A 99 6.95 2.27 7.49
CA CYS A 99 6.72 3.32 8.48
C CYS A 99 5.23 3.70 8.56
N TYR A 100 4.65 4.03 7.42
CA TYR A 100 3.25 4.41 7.32
C TYR A 100 2.48 3.42 6.47
N ILE A 101 1.24 3.13 6.86
CA ILE A 101 0.35 2.20 6.12
C ILE A 101 0.20 2.67 4.68
N ILE A 102 0.06 3.98 4.46
CA ILE A 102 -0.10 4.56 3.12
C ILE A 102 1.14 4.31 2.25
N GLU A 103 2.34 4.51 2.79
CA GLU A 103 3.60 4.28 2.06
C GLU A 103 3.85 2.80 1.78
N SER A 104 3.42 1.94 2.71
CA SER A 104 3.49 0.49 2.56
C SER A 104 2.54 0.01 1.46
N LEU A 105 1.31 0.51 1.45
CA LEU A 105 0.29 0.19 0.46
C LEU A 105 0.73 0.62 -0.94
N LEU A 106 1.18 1.87 -1.10
CA LEU A 106 1.58 2.43 -2.40
C LEU A 106 2.71 1.65 -3.07
N GLN A 107 3.67 1.19 -2.27
CA GLN A 107 4.80 0.41 -2.75
C GLN A 107 4.48 -1.09 -2.89
N SER A 108 3.31 -1.52 -2.40
CA SER A 108 2.77 -2.85 -2.62
C SER A 108 2.15 -2.98 -4.00
N ASP A 109 1.96 -4.22 -4.43
CA ASP A 109 1.27 -4.65 -5.64
C ASP A 109 0.33 -5.81 -5.30
N LEU A 110 -0.39 -6.32 -6.29
CA LEU A 110 -1.46 -7.30 -6.08
C LEU A 110 -1.04 -8.73 -6.42
N ARG A 111 0.26 -9.04 -6.59
CA ARG A 111 0.74 -10.35 -7.04
C ARG A 111 0.16 -11.55 -6.27
N CYS A 112 0.02 -11.45 -4.94
CA CYS A 112 -0.59 -12.54 -4.16
C CYS A 112 -2.07 -12.77 -4.51
N PHE A 113 -2.82 -11.71 -4.81
CA PHE A 113 -4.26 -11.80 -5.12
C PHE A 113 -4.54 -12.51 -6.45
N TYR A 114 -3.58 -12.57 -7.35
CA TYR A 114 -3.67 -13.31 -8.62
C TYR A 114 -3.03 -14.71 -8.57
N ASN A 115 -2.61 -15.17 -7.38
CA ASN A 115 -1.96 -16.47 -7.21
C ASN A 115 -2.69 -17.30 -6.14
N GLN A 116 -3.37 -18.36 -6.58
CA GLN A 116 -4.15 -19.22 -5.69
C GLN A 116 -3.27 -19.85 -4.60
N SER A 117 -2.07 -20.31 -4.92
CA SER A 117 -1.15 -20.87 -3.93
C SER A 117 -0.77 -19.87 -2.84
N CYS A 118 -0.58 -18.58 -3.21
CA CYS A 118 -0.33 -17.54 -2.21
C CYS A 118 -1.53 -17.34 -1.27
N ILE A 119 -2.74 -17.31 -1.83
CA ILE A 119 -3.98 -17.17 -1.05
C ILE A 119 -4.15 -18.37 -0.12
N ASP A 120 -3.95 -19.58 -0.62
CA ASP A 120 -4.06 -20.83 0.15
C ASP A 120 -3.05 -20.87 1.31
N GLU A 121 -1.82 -20.39 1.09
CA GLU A 121 -0.79 -20.27 2.14
C GLU A 121 -1.11 -19.17 3.17
N LEU A 122 -1.79 -18.10 2.77
CA LEU A 122 -2.15 -16.98 3.65
C LEU A 122 -3.42 -17.27 4.48
N GLN A 123 -4.36 -18.04 3.94
CA GLN A 123 -5.67 -18.31 4.51
C GLN A 123 -5.66 -18.80 5.97
N PRO A 124 -4.75 -19.72 6.40
CA PRO A 124 -4.71 -20.20 7.79
C PRO A 124 -4.44 -19.10 8.82
N PHE A 125 -3.76 -18.02 8.41
CA PHE A 125 -3.36 -16.93 9.30
C PHE A 125 -4.41 -15.84 9.45
N LEU A 126 -5.43 -15.84 8.58
CA LEU A 126 -6.48 -14.85 8.61
C LEU A 126 -7.77 -15.49 9.16
N ALA A 127 -8.02 -15.28 10.45
CA ALA A 127 -9.11 -15.92 11.20
C ALA A 127 -10.47 -15.87 10.48
N SER A 128 -10.79 -14.75 9.81
CA SER A 128 -12.03 -14.53 9.07
C SER A 128 -12.15 -15.30 7.75
N PHE A 129 -11.03 -15.70 7.14
CA PHE A 129 -11.01 -16.38 5.84
C PHE A 129 -10.88 -17.90 5.96
N SER A 130 -10.61 -18.44 7.15
CA SER A 130 -10.54 -19.89 7.39
C SER A 130 -11.80 -20.66 6.98
N GLN A 131 -12.94 -19.96 6.85
CA GLN A 131 -14.23 -20.52 6.40
C GLN A 131 -14.70 -20.00 5.03
N MET A 132 -13.98 -19.05 4.42
CA MET A 132 -14.33 -18.49 3.12
C MET A 132 -13.54 -19.20 2.02
N ASN A 133 -14.23 -19.58 0.95
CA ASN A 133 -13.57 -20.09 -0.24
C ASN A 133 -13.11 -18.88 -1.08
N VAL A 134 -11.86 -18.47 -0.92
CA VAL A 134 -11.29 -17.31 -1.61
C VAL A 134 -10.53 -17.80 -2.83
N SER A 135 -11.02 -17.43 -4.02
CA SER A 135 -10.33 -17.71 -5.27
C SER A 135 -9.44 -16.53 -5.68
N ALA A 136 -8.31 -16.84 -6.33
CA ALA A 136 -7.47 -15.86 -6.97
C ALA A 136 -8.22 -15.09 -8.05
N LEU A 137 -7.80 -13.83 -8.25
CA LEU A 137 -8.28 -12.97 -9.31
C LEU A 137 -7.84 -13.51 -10.68
N ASP A 138 -8.68 -13.28 -11.69
CA ASP A 138 -8.41 -13.72 -13.06
C ASP A 138 -7.47 -12.75 -13.76
N LYS A 139 -6.26 -13.24 -14.03
CA LYS A 139 -5.20 -12.52 -14.75
C LYS A 139 -5.60 -12.13 -16.18
N SER A 140 -6.49 -12.90 -16.80
CA SER A 140 -6.94 -12.66 -18.18
C SER A 140 -7.85 -11.44 -18.31
N LEU A 141 -8.39 -10.93 -17.20
CA LEU A 141 -9.22 -9.72 -17.16
C LEU A 141 -8.39 -8.44 -17.03
N LEU A 142 -7.07 -8.54 -16.82
CA LEU A 142 -6.18 -7.39 -16.77
C LEU A 142 -6.04 -6.76 -18.16
N VAL A 143 -6.25 -5.45 -18.25
CA VAL A 143 -6.17 -4.70 -19.52
C VAL A 143 -4.98 -3.77 -19.52
N ARG A 144 -4.83 -2.97 -18.47
CA ARG A 144 -3.84 -1.90 -18.36
C ARG A 144 -2.81 -2.19 -17.28
N PHE A 145 -3.25 -2.48 -16.06
CA PHE A 145 -2.35 -2.76 -14.95
C PHE A 145 -2.04 -4.25 -14.91
N VAL A 146 -0.77 -4.59 -14.69
CA VAL A 146 -0.33 -5.98 -14.55
C VAL A 146 -0.22 -6.31 -13.06
N GLU A 147 -0.11 -7.59 -12.71
CA GLU A 147 -0.13 -8.04 -11.31
C GLU A 147 0.94 -7.38 -10.42
N ASN A 148 2.10 -7.05 -11.01
CA ASN A 148 3.21 -6.39 -10.34
C ASN A 148 3.20 -4.86 -10.49
N SER A 149 2.15 -4.28 -11.08
CA SER A 149 1.91 -2.84 -10.99
C SER A 149 1.67 -2.47 -9.54
N THR A 150 2.41 -1.48 -9.06
CA THR A 150 2.27 -0.97 -7.71
C THR A 150 0.92 -0.28 -7.54
N VAL A 151 0.42 -0.24 -6.30
CA VAL A 151 -0.78 0.53 -5.99
C VAL A 151 -0.59 2.00 -6.29
N GLN A 152 0.64 2.54 -6.19
CA GLN A 152 0.91 3.91 -6.62
C GLN A 152 0.66 4.10 -8.12
N GLU A 153 1.21 3.22 -8.98
CA GLU A 153 0.99 3.30 -10.43
C GLU A 153 -0.50 3.23 -10.78
N MET A 154 -1.25 2.39 -10.06
CA MET A 154 -2.71 2.34 -10.21
C MET A 154 -3.35 3.65 -9.75
N MET A 155 -2.99 4.19 -8.58
CA MET A 155 -3.57 5.40 -8.00
C MET A 155 -3.29 6.67 -8.80
N ASP A 156 -2.07 6.82 -9.34
CA ASP A 156 -1.67 7.95 -10.19
C ASP A 156 -2.56 8.06 -11.45
N GLU A 157 -3.21 6.94 -11.80
CA GLU A 157 -4.11 6.78 -12.95
C GLU A 157 -5.56 6.51 -12.51
N LEU A 158 -5.92 6.92 -11.29
CA LEU A 158 -7.26 6.79 -10.68
C LEU A 158 -7.79 5.35 -10.59
N MET A 159 -6.90 4.36 -10.69
CA MET A 159 -7.21 2.92 -10.77
C MET A 159 -8.11 2.56 -11.96
N ILE A 160 -8.08 3.36 -13.04
CA ILE A 160 -8.93 3.18 -14.21
C ILE A 160 -8.22 2.30 -15.25
N GLU A 161 -8.77 1.10 -15.47
CA GLU A 161 -8.34 0.16 -16.51
C GLU A 161 -8.68 0.67 -17.92
N THR A 162 -9.91 1.15 -18.11
CA THR A 162 -10.39 1.65 -19.41
C THR A 162 -11.36 2.81 -19.23
N TRP A 163 -11.18 3.87 -20.03
CA TRP A 163 -12.18 4.92 -20.15
C TRP A 163 -13.18 4.57 -21.25
N ASN A 164 -14.42 4.22 -20.87
CA ASN A 164 -15.47 4.09 -21.86
C ASN A 164 -15.89 5.50 -22.33
N SER A 165 -15.47 5.86 -23.53
CA SER A 165 -15.81 7.14 -24.17
C SER A 165 -16.89 7.00 -25.23
N SER A 166 -17.74 5.98 -25.12
CA SER A 166 -18.92 5.86 -25.98
C SER A 166 -19.83 7.07 -25.76
N ILE A 167 -19.73 8.05 -26.65
CA ILE A 167 -20.74 9.07 -26.90
C ILE A 167 -21.52 8.62 -28.13
#